data_AF-A0A936TLP5-F1
#
_entry.id   AF-A0A936TLP5-F1
#
_cell.length_a   1.000
_cell.length_b   1.000
_cell.length_c   1.000
_cell.angle_alpha   90.00
_cell.angle_beta   90.00
_cell.angle_gamma   90.00
#
_symmetry.space_group_name_H-M   'P 1'
#
loop_
_entity.id
_entity.type
_entity.pdbx_description
1 polymer ?
#
loop_
_entity_poly.entity_id
_entity_poly.type
_entity_poly.pdbx_seq_one_letter_code
_entity_poly.pdbx_strand_id
1 'polypeptide(L)'
;MTKYHKNQTMTDWMKMVDALRHSPDWEPDELPIGLKQTHISAVLIGKRHVLKLKKPVDFGFLDYTTLEKRLAACDAEVRLNRRLCPDTYLGVQPISLIEGKPRMSAAGPIIDYGVWMRRLPDDGMLCEMVARGTVSEAVIDRIAERLSLFHQNTERSPAIDRHGSVEEIRFNWEENFSQTESFINRTITPDQFGFLRRWVERWIEDNHELLRSRVTDGRIRNGHGDVRCESVCVSDGEINIFDCIEFNERFRCGDVASEVAFLSMDLDARGRPDLGYYFSERYQAHSGDTHLFRMIPFYKCYRAYVRGKVQSFRLDEPEFPEAEKAEAARKAAWDFDLACRYATPLKKPTMIVMSGLSGTGKTAVARAIASELGLRVLSADAARQFLFAQEKRPSPYGEGAYTTEANARTYQTLIEMGAAFLRKDAGVILDATFRRKSDRDLTREVAEAAGAEWRIIECRLDPDTTRQRLETRRTNQEGLSDADWDVYLKQREEFEPVSETDTKNHLALETRDTIKSVARTATDWLRSGTSC
;
A
#
# COMPACT_ATOMS: atom_id res chain seq x y z
N MET A 1 9.45 -45.43 24.39
CA MET A 1 8.04 -45.29 23.96
C MET A 1 8.05 -44.61 22.60
N THR A 2 8.53 -45.35 21.60
CA THR A 2 9.13 -44.81 20.38
C THR A 2 8.59 -45.66 19.25
N LYS A 3 7.46 -45.28 18.65
CA LYS A 3 6.95 -45.95 17.42
C LYS A 3 5.84 -45.23 16.62
N TYR A 4 5.39 -44.03 17.01
CA TYR A 4 4.35 -43.29 16.27
C TYR A 4 4.83 -42.12 15.40
N HIS A 5 6.12 -41.79 15.35
CA HIS A 5 6.65 -40.71 14.50
C HIS A 5 6.95 -41.12 13.05
N LYS A 6 6.25 -42.13 12.50
CA LYS A 6 6.39 -42.48 11.08
C LYS A 6 5.43 -41.65 10.23
N ASN A 7 6.00 -40.69 9.50
CA ASN A 7 5.47 -39.98 8.33
C ASN A 7 3.94 -39.92 8.26
N GLN A 8 3.34 -38.94 8.95
CA GLN A 8 1.98 -38.53 8.63
C GLN A 8 1.99 -38.05 7.17
N THR A 9 1.30 -38.79 6.30
CA THR A 9 1.17 -38.38 4.90
C THR A 9 0.33 -37.10 4.85
N MET A 10 0.52 -36.25 3.82
CA MET A 10 -0.33 -35.07 3.65
C MET A 10 -1.82 -35.43 3.62
N THR A 11 -2.16 -36.61 3.08
CA THR A 11 -3.51 -37.17 3.11
C THR A 11 -4.01 -37.45 4.52
N ASP A 12 -3.20 -38.10 5.37
CA ASP A 12 -3.59 -38.36 6.75
C ASP A 12 -3.66 -37.09 7.59
N TRP A 13 -2.79 -36.12 7.30
CA TRP A 13 -2.85 -34.79 7.89
C TRP A 13 -4.15 -34.07 7.52
N MET A 14 -4.56 -34.08 6.25
CA MET A 14 -5.82 -33.48 5.83
C MET A 14 -7.04 -34.18 6.41
N LYS A 15 -7.01 -35.52 6.58
CA LYS A 15 -8.09 -36.24 7.30
C LYS A 15 -8.22 -35.79 8.75
N MET A 16 -7.10 -35.52 9.42
CA MET A 16 -7.10 -34.96 10.78
C MET A 16 -7.73 -33.56 10.79
N VAL A 17 -7.36 -32.68 9.84
CA VAL A 17 -7.95 -31.34 9.71
C VAL A 17 -9.47 -31.41 9.47
N ASP A 18 -9.91 -32.30 8.58
CA ASP A 18 -11.33 -32.51 8.28
C ASP A 18 -12.09 -33.02 9.51
N ALA A 19 -11.52 -33.96 10.26
CA ALA A 19 -12.12 -34.44 11.52
C ALA A 19 -12.23 -33.32 12.58
N LEU A 20 -11.24 -32.42 12.68
CA LEU A 20 -11.30 -31.27 13.59
C LEU A 20 -12.43 -30.28 13.24
N ARG A 21 -12.86 -30.24 11.98
CA ARG A 21 -14.01 -29.43 11.54
C ARG A 21 -15.32 -29.84 12.22
N HIS A 22 -15.38 -31.08 12.68
CA HIS A 22 -16.55 -31.66 13.34
C HIS A 22 -16.26 -32.02 14.80
N SER A 23 -15.19 -31.47 15.37
CA SER A 23 -14.83 -31.75 16.76
C SER A 23 -15.89 -31.20 17.72
N PRO A 24 -16.29 -31.95 18.76
CA PRO A 24 -17.15 -31.45 19.82
C PRO A 24 -16.45 -30.42 20.73
N ASP A 25 -15.16 -30.15 20.51
CA ASP A 25 -14.41 -29.13 21.25
C ASP A 25 -14.72 -27.71 20.74
N TRP A 26 -15.38 -27.59 19.57
CA TRP A 26 -16.06 -26.36 19.20
C TRP A 26 -17.39 -26.28 19.96
N GLU A 27 -17.75 -25.08 20.41
CA GLU A 27 -19.12 -24.84 20.88
C GLU A 27 -20.13 -25.22 19.78
N PRO A 28 -21.30 -25.80 20.11
CA PRO A 28 -22.24 -26.32 19.10
C PRO A 28 -22.68 -25.29 18.06
N ASP A 29 -22.79 -24.02 18.46
CA ASP A 29 -23.13 -22.90 17.58
C ASP A 29 -21.91 -22.32 16.83
N GLU A 30 -20.73 -22.89 17.03
CA GLU A 30 -19.44 -22.37 16.57
C GLU A 30 -18.67 -23.30 15.64
N LEU A 31 -19.28 -24.42 15.24
CA LEU A 31 -18.69 -25.34 14.26
C LEU A 31 -18.15 -24.58 13.02
N PRO A 32 -16.96 -24.95 12.51
CA PRO A 32 -16.36 -24.30 11.36
C PRO A 32 -17.26 -24.22 10.13
N ILE A 33 -17.61 -22.99 9.78
CA ILE A 33 -18.41 -22.65 8.61
C ILE A 33 -17.59 -22.67 7.32
N GLY A 34 -16.25 -22.64 7.42
CA GLY A 34 -15.35 -22.69 6.27
C GLY A 34 -14.00 -23.30 6.56
N LEU A 35 -13.34 -23.76 5.50
CA LEU A 35 -11.94 -24.18 5.47
C LEU A 35 -11.25 -23.39 4.36
N LYS A 36 -10.24 -22.58 4.71
CA LYS A 36 -9.35 -21.93 3.74
C LYS A 36 -7.99 -22.62 3.78
N GLN A 37 -7.40 -22.85 2.61
CA GLN A 37 -6.06 -23.43 2.52
C GLN A 37 -5.11 -22.44 1.86
N THR A 38 -3.86 -22.42 2.33
CA THR A 38 -2.74 -21.75 1.67
C THR A 38 -1.68 -22.80 1.31
N HIS A 39 -0.57 -22.38 0.70
CA HIS A 39 0.56 -23.27 0.43
C HIS A 39 1.14 -23.89 1.72
N ILE A 40 1.01 -23.21 2.88
CA ILE A 40 1.66 -23.60 4.14
C ILE A 40 0.69 -23.85 5.31
N SER A 41 -0.62 -23.64 5.14
CA SER A 41 -1.57 -23.74 6.25
C SER A 41 -2.97 -24.20 5.83
N ALA A 42 -3.72 -24.73 6.80
CA ALA A 42 -5.17 -24.94 6.73
C ALA A 42 -5.83 -24.13 7.85
N VAL A 43 -6.88 -23.38 7.52
CA VAL A 43 -7.56 -22.43 8.42
C VAL A 43 -9.02 -22.85 8.56
N LEU A 44 -9.39 -23.37 9.72
CA LEU A 44 -10.77 -23.68 10.09
C LEU A 44 -11.41 -22.43 10.69
N ILE A 45 -12.46 -21.94 10.04
CA ILE A 45 -13.12 -20.68 10.38
C ILE A 45 -14.46 -20.99 11.05
N GLY A 46 -14.53 -20.85 12.37
CA GLY A 46 -15.75 -20.91 13.17
C GLY A 46 -16.53 -19.59 13.13
N LYS A 47 -17.60 -19.50 13.92
CA LYS A 47 -18.35 -18.23 14.05
C LYS A 47 -17.58 -17.17 14.82
N ARG A 48 -16.93 -17.56 15.92
CA ARG A 48 -16.20 -16.65 16.83
C ARG A 48 -14.70 -16.90 16.86
N HIS A 49 -14.27 -18.13 16.65
CA HIS A 49 -12.85 -18.48 16.64
C HIS A 49 -12.37 -19.07 15.31
N VAL A 50 -11.05 -19.04 15.13
CA VAL A 50 -10.34 -19.60 14.00
C VAL A 50 -9.23 -20.50 14.54
N LEU A 51 -9.08 -21.69 13.94
CA LEU A 51 -7.94 -22.57 14.17
C LEU A 51 -7.08 -22.62 12.89
N LYS A 52 -5.84 -22.14 12.98
CA LYS A 52 -4.86 -22.20 11.87
C LYS A 52 -3.82 -23.28 12.15
N LEU A 53 -3.78 -24.29 11.30
CA LEU A 53 -2.85 -25.44 11.37
C LEU A 53 -1.77 -25.28 10.29
N LYS A 54 -0.52 -25.64 10.63
CA LYS A 54 0.62 -25.58 9.71
C LYS A 54 0.76 -26.88 8.93
N LYS A 55 0.82 -26.82 7.61
CA LYS A 55 1.00 -28.01 6.76
C LYS A 55 2.39 -28.62 7.00
N PRO A 56 2.54 -29.95 7.02
CA PRO A 56 3.84 -30.60 7.20
C PRO A 56 4.67 -30.57 5.90
N VAL A 57 5.17 -29.40 5.55
CA VAL A 57 5.90 -29.12 4.29
C VAL A 57 7.25 -28.47 4.56
N ASP A 58 8.16 -28.58 3.59
CA ASP A 58 9.45 -27.89 3.56
C ASP A 58 9.60 -27.24 2.18
N PHE A 59 9.78 -25.92 2.16
CA PHE A 59 9.99 -25.13 0.93
C PHE A 59 11.40 -24.52 0.87
N GLY A 60 12.33 -24.95 1.73
CA GLY A 60 13.69 -24.44 1.85
C GLY A 60 13.78 -23.10 2.59
N PHE A 61 12.79 -22.22 2.44
CA PHE A 61 12.68 -20.96 3.21
C PHE A 61 11.83 -21.09 4.48
N LEU A 62 11.15 -22.23 4.67
CA LEU A 62 10.46 -22.64 5.90
C LEU A 62 10.37 -24.16 5.95
N ASP A 63 10.33 -24.71 7.16
CA ASP A 63 10.23 -26.15 7.40
C ASP A 63 9.29 -26.44 8.58
N TYR A 64 8.17 -27.09 8.28
CA TYR A 64 7.12 -27.51 9.20
C TYR A 64 6.96 -29.03 9.27
N THR A 65 7.97 -29.78 8.82
CA THR A 65 7.91 -31.24 8.66
C THR A 65 7.75 -32.00 9.98
N THR A 66 8.31 -31.49 11.08
CA THR A 66 8.21 -32.11 12.41
C THR A 66 7.25 -31.38 13.33
N LEU A 67 6.76 -32.11 14.34
CA LEU A 67 5.83 -31.58 15.33
C LEU A 67 6.45 -30.42 16.15
N GLU A 68 7.72 -30.53 16.51
CA GLU A 68 8.48 -29.51 17.23
C GLU A 68 8.63 -28.23 16.41
N LYS A 69 8.87 -28.36 15.09
CA LYS A 69 8.95 -27.22 14.18
C LYS A 69 7.61 -26.50 14.04
N ARG A 70 6.50 -27.25 13.97
CA ARG A 70 5.16 -26.66 13.95
C ARG A 70 4.80 -25.97 15.25
N LEU A 71 5.18 -26.52 16.41
CA LEU A 71 5.03 -25.85 17.70
C LEU A 71 5.77 -24.50 17.71
N ALA A 72 7.05 -24.51 17.37
CA ALA A 72 7.88 -23.31 17.33
C ALA A 72 7.31 -22.24 16.38
N ALA A 73 6.78 -22.66 15.22
CA ALA A 73 6.12 -21.78 14.28
C ALA A 73 4.81 -21.18 14.84
N CYS A 74 3.98 -21.99 15.51
CA CYS A 74 2.76 -21.51 16.15
C CYS A 74 3.08 -20.50 17.27
N ASP A 75 4.09 -20.78 18.11
CA ASP A 75 4.56 -19.87 19.16
C ASP A 75 5.10 -18.56 18.57
N ALA A 76 5.86 -18.64 17.48
CA ALA A 76 6.36 -17.46 16.77
C ALA A 76 5.23 -16.62 16.19
N GLU A 77 4.24 -17.24 15.54
CA GLU A 77 3.08 -16.54 14.98
C GLU A 77 2.28 -15.82 16.07
N VAL A 78 1.97 -16.50 17.19
CA VAL A 78 1.27 -15.88 18.33
C VAL A 78 2.06 -14.71 18.89
N ARG A 79 3.37 -14.90 19.16
CA ARG A 79 4.23 -13.85 19.74
C ARG A 79 4.32 -12.63 18.83
N LEU A 80 4.56 -12.83 17.53
CA LEU A 80 4.81 -11.75 16.59
C LEU A 80 3.53 -10.96 16.28
N ASN A 81 2.39 -11.64 16.14
CA ASN A 81 1.15 -10.97 15.79
C ASN A 81 0.50 -10.25 16.98
N ARG A 82 0.71 -10.70 18.22
CA ARG A 82 0.22 -9.98 19.42
C ARG A 82 0.76 -8.55 19.55
N ARG A 83 1.87 -8.21 18.86
CA ARG A 83 2.41 -6.83 18.81
C ARG A 83 1.43 -5.84 18.15
N LEU A 84 0.66 -6.31 17.18
CA LEU A 84 -0.30 -5.52 16.41
C LEU A 84 -1.76 -5.92 16.65
N CYS A 85 -2.01 -7.16 17.10
CA CYS A 85 -3.33 -7.74 17.36
C CYS A 85 -3.34 -8.53 18.70
N PRO A 86 -3.21 -7.88 19.87
CA PRO A 86 -3.06 -8.58 21.15
C PRO A 86 -4.24 -9.50 21.49
N ASP A 87 -5.47 -9.07 21.16
CA ASP A 87 -6.71 -9.78 21.54
C ASP A 87 -7.20 -10.79 20.49
N THR A 88 -6.57 -10.79 19.30
CA THR A 88 -6.91 -11.71 18.20
C THR A 88 -6.22 -13.06 18.38
N TYR A 89 -4.96 -13.10 18.82
CA TYR A 89 -4.19 -14.34 18.94
C TYR A 89 -4.27 -14.88 20.38
N LEU A 90 -5.11 -15.88 20.60
CA LEU A 90 -5.44 -16.40 21.94
C LEU A 90 -4.37 -17.36 22.48
N GLY A 91 -3.67 -18.07 21.60
CA GLY A 91 -2.53 -18.90 21.98
C GLY A 91 -2.31 -20.07 21.03
N VAL A 92 -1.40 -20.97 21.42
CA VAL A 92 -1.19 -22.25 20.74
C VAL A 92 -2.15 -23.28 21.33
N GLN A 93 -2.82 -24.01 20.46
CA GLN A 93 -3.79 -25.04 20.78
C GLN A 93 -3.21 -26.43 20.44
N PRO A 94 -2.89 -27.26 21.44
CA PRO A 94 -2.50 -28.64 21.21
C PRO A 94 -3.65 -29.44 20.58
N ILE A 95 -3.28 -30.32 19.64
CA ILE A 95 -4.16 -31.31 19.03
C ILE A 95 -3.70 -32.69 19.48
N SER A 96 -4.54 -33.39 20.25
CA SER A 96 -4.24 -34.73 20.78
C SER A 96 -5.14 -35.79 20.16
N LEU A 97 -4.68 -37.04 20.17
CA LEU A 97 -5.49 -38.20 19.81
C LEU A 97 -6.18 -38.77 21.05
N ILE A 98 -7.49 -38.60 21.17
CA ILE A 98 -8.31 -39.12 22.28
C ILE A 98 -9.32 -40.10 21.69
N GLU A 99 -9.31 -41.34 22.18
CA GLU A 99 -10.19 -42.42 21.67
C GLU A 99 -10.11 -42.58 20.13
N GLY A 100 -8.91 -42.41 19.58
CA GLY A 100 -8.66 -42.51 18.13
C GLY A 100 -9.17 -41.33 17.30
N LYS A 101 -9.67 -40.26 17.92
CA LYS A 101 -10.15 -39.04 17.25
C LYS A 101 -9.29 -37.83 17.61
N PRO A 102 -9.01 -36.91 16.65
CA PRO A 102 -8.29 -35.68 16.95
C PRO A 102 -9.17 -34.76 17.80
N ARG A 103 -8.58 -34.18 18.84
CA ARG A 103 -9.23 -33.26 19.77
C ARG A 103 -8.34 -32.07 20.10
N MET A 104 -8.95 -30.91 20.29
CA MET A 104 -8.31 -29.65 20.67
C MET A 104 -8.04 -29.67 22.17
N SER A 105 -7.10 -30.51 22.58
CA SER A 105 -6.81 -30.78 23.98
C SER A 105 -5.34 -31.14 24.16
N ALA A 106 -4.82 -30.85 25.35
CA ALA A 106 -3.51 -31.35 25.80
C ALA A 106 -3.61 -32.73 26.47
N ALA A 107 -4.83 -33.28 26.63
CA ALA A 107 -5.03 -34.59 27.22
C ALA A 107 -4.78 -35.69 26.18
N GLY A 108 -3.68 -36.43 26.33
CA GLY A 108 -3.32 -37.56 25.47
C GLY A 108 -2.10 -37.31 24.59
N PRO A 109 -1.79 -38.22 23.65
CA PRO A 109 -0.68 -38.06 22.74
C PRO A 109 -0.91 -36.91 21.76
N ILE A 110 -0.03 -35.91 21.78
CA ILE A 110 -0.08 -34.78 20.85
C ILE A 110 0.30 -35.26 19.45
N ILE A 111 -0.55 -34.91 18.48
CA ILE A 111 -0.36 -35.23 17.07
C ILE A 111 -0.16 -33.97 16.21
N ASP A 112 -0.61 -32.80 16.68
CA ASP A 112 -0.32 -31.52 16.05
C ASP A 112 -0.50 -30.32 16.98
N TYR A 113 -0.22 -29.11 16.47
CA TYR A 113 -0.53 -27.83 17.09
C TYR A 113 -1.22 -26.90 16.08
N GLY A 114 -2.11 -26.04 16.58
CA GLY A 114 -2.68 -24.95 15.81
C GLY A 114 -2.60 -23.62 16.55
N VAL A 115 -2.73 -22.52 15.82
CA VAL A 115 -2.90 -21.19 16.40
C VAL A 115 -4.40 -20.95 16.59
N TRP A 116 -4.80 -20.68 17.83
CA TRP A 116 -6.19 -20.37 18.19
C TRP A 116 -6.37 -18.86 18.23
N MET A 117 -7.38 -18.39 17.50
CA MET A 117 -7.58 -16.97 17.25
C MET A 117 -9.05 -16.58 17.42
N ARG A 118 -9.31 -15.36 17.84
CA ARG A 118 -10.61 -14.71 17.64
C ARG A 118 -10.79 -14.46 16.14
N ARG A 119 -11.98 -14.74 15.61
CA ARG A 119 -12.35 -14.41 14.24
C ARG A 119 -12.53 -12.90 14.13
N LEU A 120 -11.76 -12.30 13.22
CA LEU A 120 -11.94 -10.93 12.80
C LEU A 120 -13.15 -10.81 11.86
N PRO A 121 -13.94 -9.73 11.94
CA PRO A 121 -15.13 -9.55 11.12
C PRO A 121 -14.77 -9.39 9.64
N ASP A 122 -15.44 -10.15 8.77
CA ASP A 122 -15.16 -10.14 7.32
C ASP A 122 -15.44 -8.75 6.70
N ASP A 123 -16.47 -8.05 7.18
CA ASP A 123 -16.80 -6.69 6.75
C ASP A 123 -15.82 -5.63 7.28
N GLY A 124 -15.06 -5.93 8.33
CA GLY A 124 -13.98 -5.08 8.82
C GLY A 124 -12.67 -5.22 8.01
N MET A 125 -12.53 -6.23 7.15
CA MET A 125 -11.30 -6.45 6.37
C MET A 125 -11.07 -5.31 5.38
N LEU A 126 -9.88 -4.73 5.36
CA LEU A 126 -9.58 -3.55 4.54
C LEU A 126 -9.78 -3.85 3.05
N CYS A 127 -9.43 -5.05 2.57
CA CYS A 127 -9.68 -5.46 1.19
C CYS A 127 -11.18 -5.41 0.82
N GLU A 128 -12.05 -5.87 1.70
CA GLU A 128 -13.51 -5.84 1.51
C GLU A 128 -14.07 -4.41 1.63
N MET A 129 -13.57 -3.63 2.57
CA MET A 129 -13.94 -2.22 2.70
C MET A 129 -13.58 -1.42 1.45
N VAL A 130 -12.41 -1.67 0.85
CA VAL A 130 -11.96 -1.06 -0.41
C VAL A 130 -12.86 -1.50 -1.56
N ALA A 131 -13.16 -2.80 -1.68
CA ALA A 131 -14.04 -3.32 -2.72
C ALA A 131 -15.45 -2.70 -2.67
N ARG A 132 -15.96 -2.42 -1.47
CA ARG A 132 -17.26 -1.74 -1.26
C ARG A 132 -17.19 -0.22 -1.33
N GLY A 133 -16.02 0.39 -1.45
CA GLY A 133 -15.85 1.85 -1.48
C GLY A 133 -16.14 2.54 -0.13
N THR A 134 -15.99 1.82 0.98
CA THR A 134 -16.37 2.29 2.34
C THR A 134 -15.20 2.80 3.19
N VAL A 135 -13.98 2.80 2.63
CA VAL A 135 -12.78 3.29 3.33
C VAL A 135 -12.70 4.82 3.25
N SER A 136 -12.70 5.46 4.42
CA SER A 136 -12.48 6.90 4.56
C SER A 136 -11.00 7.23 4.80
N GLU A 137 -10.63 8.49 4.57
CA GLU A 137 -9.30 9.02 4.91
C GLU A 137 -8.99 8.83 6.41
N ALA A 138 -9.96 9.03 7.30
CA ALA A 138 -9.77 8.84 8.74
C ALA A 138 -9.35 7.40 9.09
N VAL A 139 -9.89 6.40 8.41
CA VAL A 139 -9.47 5.00 8.60
C VAL A 139 -8.02 4.82 8.13
N ILE A 140 -7.65 5.36 6.98
CA ILE A 140 -6.28 5.28 6.45
C ILE A 140 -5.28 6.00 7.37
N ASP A 141 -5.62 7.17 7.93
CA ASP A 141 -4.77 7.90 8.86
C ASP A 141 -4.50 7.08 10.14
N ARG A 142 -5.56 6.44 10.68
CA ARG A 142 -5.43 5.54 11.85
C ARG A 142 -4.56 4.31 11.56
N ILE A 143 -4.63 3.76 10.35
CA ILE A 143 -3.73 2.66 9.93
C ILE A 143 -2.28 3.18 9.87
N ALA A 144 -2.05 4.35 9.29
CA ALA A 144 -0.73 4.97 9.23
C ALA A 144 -0.14 5.27 10.61
N GLU A 145 -0.95 5.81 11.52
CA GLU A 145 -0.59 6.07 12.91
C GLU A 145 -0.24 4.77 13.64
N ARG A 146 -1.11 3.76 13.58
CA ARG A 146 -0.91 2.46 14.24
C ARG A 146 0.40 1.80 13.79
N LEU A 147 0.67 1.83 12.48
CA LEU A 147 1.88 1.24 11.90
C LEU A 147 3.12 2.07 12.26
N SER A 148 3.04 3.40 12.23
CA SER A 148 4.14 4.28 12.64
C SER A 148 4.53 4.04 14.11
N LEU A 149 3.54 3.99 15.02
CA LEU A 149 3.76 3.70 16.43
C LEU A 149 4.37 2.31 16.63
N PHE A 150 3.93 1.31 15.87
CA PHE A 150 4.55 -0.02 15.90
C PHE A 150 6.02 0.03 15.49
N HIS A 151 6.34 0.63 14.35
CA HIS A 151 7.73 0.74 13.87
C HIS A 151 8.65 1.52 14.81
N GLN A 152 8.14 2.54 15.51
CA GLN A 152 8.93 3.28 16.49
C GLN A 152 9.33 2.41 17.70
N ASN A 153 8.46 1.49 18.10
CA ASN A 153 8.59 0.68 19.30
C ASN A 153 9.14 -0.74 19.06
N THR A 154 9.32 -1.18 17.81
CA THR A 154 9.89 -2.50 17.52
C THR A 154 11.38 -2.56 17.79
N GLU A 155 11.84 -3.79 18.06
CA GLU A 155 13.24 -4.10 18.33
C GLU A 155 14.17 -3.61 17.22
N ARG A 156 15.36 -3.17 17.64
CA ARG A 156 16.50 -2.85 16.80
C ARG A 156 17.74 -3.52 17.37
N SER A 157 18.60 -4.00 16.48
CA SER A 157 19.90 -4.56 16.83
C SER A 157 20.80 -4.49 15.60
N PRO A 158 22.12 -4.60 15.76
CA PRO A 158 23.04 -4.71 14.62
C PRO A 158 22.71 -5.88 13.67
N ALA A 159 22.08 -6.96 14.19
CA ALA A 159 21.61 -8.06 13.37
C ALA A 159 20.40 -7.65 12.52
N ILE A 160 19.46 -6.89 13.09
CA ILE A 160 18.31 -6.33 12.36
C ILE A 160 18.77 -5.30 11.32
N ASP A 161 19.67 -4.40 11.69
CA ASP A 161 20.20 -3.33 10.83
C ASP A 161 20.88 -3.91 9.56
N ARG A 162 21.48 -5.10 9.63
CA ARG A 162 22.05 -5.80 8.47
C ARG A 162 21.03 -6.02 7.36
N HIS A 163 19.75 -6.21 7.68
CA HIS A 163 18.71 -6.42 6.67
C HIS A 163 18.40 -5.17 5.84
N GLY A 164 18.89 -4.01 6.25
CA GLY A 164 18.86 -2.78 5.45
C GLY A 164 20.16 -2.48 4.73
N SER A 165 21.17 -3.35 4.80
CA SER A 165 22.43 -3.11 4.08
C SER A 165 22.20 -3.16 2.57
N VAL A 166 23.05 -2.45 1.84
CA VAL A 166 23.00 -2.41 0.38
C VAL A 166 23.18 -3.83 -0.19
N GLU A 167 24.05 -4.62 0.43
CA GLU A 167 24.32 -6.01 0.06
C GLU A 167 23.07 -6.88 0.22
N GLU A 168 22.35 -6.77 1.33
CA GLU A 168 21.12 -7.55 1.55
C GLU A 168 20.01 -7.13 0.58
N ILE A 169 19.85 -5.82 0.36
CA ILE A 169 18.86 -5.29 -0.58
C ILE A 169 19.16 -5.76 -2.02
N ARG A 170 20.43 -5.73 -2.42
CA ARG A 170 20.88 -6.25 -3.71
C ARG A 170 20.63 -7.74 -3.82
N PHE A 171 20.99 -8.52 -2.80
CA PHE A 171 20.77 -9.96 -2.76
C PHE A 171 19.29 -10.33 -2.90
N ASN A 172 18.39 -9.60 -2.22
CA ASN A 172 16.94 -9.80 -2.34
C ASN A 172 16.44 -9.56 -3.77
N TRP A 173 17.00 -8.59 -4.48
CA TRP A 173 16.67 -8.34 -5.89
C TRP A 173 17.26 -9.40 -6.83
N GLU A 174 18.52 -9.79 -6.63
CA GLU A 174 19.17 -10.85 -7.41
C GLU A 174 18.45 -12.18 -7.30
N GLU A 175 18.02 -12.56 -6.10
CA GLU A 175 17.21 -13.76 -5.87
C GLU A 175 15.87 -13.67 -6.61
N ASN A 176 15.19 -12.52 -6.56
CA ASN A 176 13.96 -12.28 -7.31
C ASN A 176 14.16 -12.41 -8.82
N PHE A 177 15.22 -11.83 -9.38
CA PHE A 177 15.52 -11.94 -10.81
C PHE A 177 15.82 -13.39 -11.20
N SER A 178 16.71 -14.06 -10.47
CA SER A 178 17.08 -15.46 -10.73
C SER A 178 15.87 -16.40 -10.72
N GLN A 179 14.99 -16.26 -9.72
CA GLN A 179 13.77 -17.06 -9.60
C GLN A 179 12.73 -16.75 -10.68
N THR A 180 12.85 -15.61 -11.39
CA THR A 180 11.90 -15.19 -12.42
C THR A 180 12.38 -15.53 -13.84
N GLU A 181 13.65 -15.94 -14.03
CA GLU A 181 14.24 -16.22 -15.35
C GLU A 181 13.44 -17.27 -16.15
N SER A 182 12.94 -18.31 -15.50
CA SER A 182 12.12 -19.37 -16.13
C SER A 182 10.72 -18.91 -16.58
N PHE A 183 10.32 -17.68 -16.21
CA PHE A 183 9.02 -17.10 -16.55
C PHE A 183 9.08 -15.99 -17.60
N ILE A 184 10.28 -15.72 -18.14
CA ILE A 184 10.46 -14.86 -19.30
C ILE A 184 9.70 -15.47 -20.50
N ASN A 185 8.95 -14.62 -21.22
CA ASN A 185 8.00 -15.00 -22.28
C ASN A 185 6.75 -15.77 -21.81
N ARG A 186 6.56 -15.98 -20.50
CA ARG A 186 5.36 -16.61 -19.93
C ARG A 186 4.50 -15.60 -19.18
N THR A 187 5.13 -14.82 -18.31
CA THR A 187 4.45 -13.79 -17.49
C THR A 187 5.13 -12.43 -17.52
N ILE A 188 6.41 -12.38 -17.89
CA ILE A 188 7.18 -11.15 -18.06
C ILE A 188 7.88 -11.16 -19.42
N THR A 189 7.91 -10.02 -20.12
CA THR A 189 8.65 -9.94 -21.39
C THR A 189 10.16 -9.79 -21.15
N PRO A 190 11.02 -10.20 -22.11
CA PRO A 190 12.46 -9.98 -22.02
C PRO A 190 12.82 -8.50 -21.81
N ASP A 191 12.09 -7.60 -22.46
CA ASP A 191 12.29 -6.15 -22.34
C ASP A 191 11.95 -5.63 -20.95
N GLN A 192 10.81 -6.04 -20.38
CA GLN A 192 10.43 -5.68 -19.01
C GLN A 192 11.46 -6.21 -18.00
N PHE A 193 11.85 -7.48 -18.11
CA PHE A 193 12.83 -8.09 -17.22
C PHE A 193 14.18 -7.34 -17.28
N GLY A 194 14.69 -7.09 -18.49
CA GLY A 194 15.95 -6.38 -18.69
C GLY A 194 15.88 -4.91 -18.24
N PHE A 195 14.76 -4.23 -18.48
CA PHE A 195 14.53 -2.86 -18.03
C PHE A 195 14.56 -2.76 -16.50
N LEU A 196 13.76 -3.58 -15.82
CA LEU A 196 13.67 -3.59 -14.36
C LEU A 196 15.02 -3.91 -13.71
N ARG A 197 15.73 -4.91 -14.22
CA ARG A 197 17.06 -5.26 -13.71
C ARG A 197 18.05 -4.09 -13.80
N ARG A 198 18.18 -3.47 -14.97
CA ARG A 198 19.06 -2.31 -15.16
C ARG A 198 18.64 -1.12 -14.28
N TRP A 199 17.34 -0.88 -14.16
CA TRP A 199 16.83 0.21 -13.34
C TRP A 199 17.15 -0.01 -11.85
N VAL A 200 16.89 -1.20 -11.32
CA VAL A 200 17.19 -1.56 -9.92
C VAL A 200 18.68 -1.44 -9.63
N GLU A 201 19.52 -2.03 -10.49
CA GLU A 201 20.98 -2.00 -10.32
C GLU A 201 21.50 -0.56 -10.27
N ARG A 202 21.06 0.29 -11.21
CA ARG A 202 21.42 1.71 -11.25
C ARG A 202 20.85 2.49 -10.07
N TRP A 203 19.59 2.25 -9.69
CA TRP A 203 18.96 2.98 -8.58
C TRP A 203 19.68 2.71 -7.26
N ILE A 204 20.08 1.45 -7.00
CA ILE A 204 20.85 1.08 -5.80
C ILE A 204 22.22 1.77 -5.80
N GLU A 205 22.88 1.84 -6.95
CA GLU A 205 24.17 2.54 -7.12
C GLU A 205 24.03 4.05 -6.85
N ASP A 206 23.07 4.71 -7.51
CA ASP A 206 22.83 6.15 -7.40
C ASP A 206 22.33 6.58 -6.00
N ASN A 207 21.65 5.68 -5.28
CA ASN A 207 21.05 5.97 -3.97
C ASN A 207 21.75 5.22 -2.82
N HIS A 208 22.98 4.77 -3.04
CA HIS A 208 23.76 4.02 -2.05
C HIS A 208 23.90 4.74 -0.70
N GLU A 209 24.20 6.04 -0.71
CA GLU A 209 24.30 6.83 0.52
C GLU A 209 22.94 7.05 1.21
N LEU A 210 21.85 7.15 0.43
CA LEU A 210 20.51 7.19 0.98
C LEU A 210 20.18 5.87 1.69
N LEU A 211 20.48 4.72 1.06
CA LEU A 211 20.27 3.39 1.67
C LEU A 211 21.06 3.24 2.97
N ARG A 212 22.32 3.68 3.00
CA ARG A 212 23.12 3.71 4.23
C ARG A 212 22.51 4.61 5.29
N SER A 213 22.02 5.78 4.91
CA SER A 213 21.39 6.71 5.84
C SER A 213 20.13 6.10 6.49
N ARG A 214 19.36 5.27 5.75
CA ARG A 214 18.20 4.54 6.33
C ARG A 214 18.60 3.70 7.54
N VAL A 215 19.76 3.04 7.48
CA VAL A 215 20.29 2.22 8.59
C VAL A 215 20.67 3.11 9.77
N THR A 216 21.45 4.18 9.53
CA THR A 216 21.90 5.08 10.60
C THR A 216 20.75 5.85 11.24
N ASP A 217 19.72 6.20 10.45
CA ASP A 217 18.50 6.90 10.89
C ASP A 217 17.53 5.96 11.63
N GLY A 218 17.88 4.67 11.77
CA GLY A 218 17.09 3.69 12.49
C GLY A 218 15.77 3.33 11.84
N ARG A 219 15.76 3.31 10.50
CA ARG A 219 14.61 2.96 9.67
C ARG A 219 14.51 1.46 9.39
N ILE A 220 15.52 0.68 9.78
CA ILE A 220 15.50 -0.78 9.69
C ILE A 220 14.91 -1.35 10.99
N ARG A 221 13.85 -2.15 10.86
CA ARG A 221 13.05 -2.60 12.00
C ARG A 221 12.68 -4.07 11.86
N ASN A 222 12.50 -4.74 13.00
CA ASN A 222 11.83 -6.04 13.06
C ASN A 222 10.31 -5.85 12.88
N GLY A 223 9.91 -5.63 11.63
CA GLY A 223 8.58 -5.21 11.21
C GLY A 223 7.53 -6.32 11.19
N HIS A 224 6.52 -6.14 10.34
CA HIS A 224 5.51 -7.15 10.03
C HIS A 224 5.93 -8.03 8.83
N GLY A 225 6.55 -7.41 7.83
CA GLY A 225 7.08 -8.02 6.60
C GLY A 225 6.08 -8.10 5.43
N ASP A 226 4.80 -7.88 5.71
CA ASP A 226 3.68 -8.26 4.82
C ASP A 226 2.39 -7.44 5.04
N VAL A 227 2.54 -6.13 5.20
CA VAL A 227 1.39 -5.22 5.38
C VAL A 227 0.71 -4.96 4.04
N ARG A 228 -0.51 -5.48 3.86
CA ARG A 228 -1.36 -5.41 2.67
C ARG A 228 -2.83 -5.35 3.10
N CYS A 229 -3.76 -5.14 2.17
CA CYS A 229 -5.18 -4.97 2.53
C CYS A 229 -5.77 -6.22 3.21
N GLU A 230 -5.32 -7.43 2.87
CA GLU A 230 -5.75 -8.66 3.52
C GLU A 230 -5.22 -8.84 4.94
N SER A 231 -4.16 -8.12 5.34
CA SER A 231 -3.58 -8.19 6.68
C SER A 231 -4.07 -7.08 7.60
N VAL A 232 -5.06 -6.27 7.19
CA VAL A 232 -5.62 -5.18 8.02
C VAL A 232 -7.11 -5.37 8.20
N CYS A 233 -7.57 -5.30 9.45
CA CYS A 233 -8.99 -5.35 9.82
C CYS A 233 -9.34 -4.21 10.78
N VAL A 234 -10.45 -3.53 10.50
CA VAL A 234 -11.07 -2.56 11.40
C VAL A 234 -12.15 -3.28 12.19
N SER A 235 -11.99 -3.39 13.51
CA SER A 235 -12.94 -4.10 14.36
C SER A 235 -13.00 -3.47 15.74
N ASP A 236 -14.19 -3.35 16.32
CA ASP A 236 -14.41 -2.76 17.65
C ASP A 236 -13.79 -1.37 17.82
N GLY A 237 -13.75 -0.59 16.73
CA GLY A 237 -13.14 0.73 16.72
C GLY A 237 -11.61 0.70 16.75
N GLU A 238 -10.94 -0.44 16.55
CA GLU A 238 -9.48 -0.62 16.55
C GLU A 238 -8.93 -1.03 15.17
N ILE A 239 -7.64 -0.79 14.94
CA ILE A 239 -6.90 -1.26 13.75
C ILE A 239 -6.08 -2.49 14.12
N ASN A 240 -6.48 -3.64 13.58
CA ASN A 240 -5.79 -4.92 13.72
C ASN A 240 -4.96 -5.21 12.48
N ILE A 241 -3.63 -5.34 12.63
CA ILE A 241 -2.72 -5.74 11.55
C ILE A 241 -2.16 -7.13 11.88
N PHE A 242 -2.53 -8.16 11.10
CA PHE A 242 -2.32 -9.58 11.42
C PHE A 242 -1.65 -10.35 10.28
N ASP A 243 -1.26 -11.59 10.54
CA ASP A 243 -0.53 -12.46 9.60
C ASP A 243 0.92 -11.99 9.32
N CYS A 244 1.62 -11.56 10.37
CA CYS A 244 3.05 -11.23 10.35
C CYS A 244 3.90 -12.44 9.99
N ILE A 245 4.93 -12.25 9.15
CA ILE A 245 5.84 -13.32 8.71
C ILE A 245 6.62 -13.89 9.90
N GLU A 246 6.31 -15.13 10.28
CA GLU A 246 6.92 -15.82 11.41
C GLU A 246 8.18 -16.62 11.05
N PHE A 247 8.27 -17.09 9.81
CA PHE A 247 9.22 -18.14 9.41
C PHE A 247 10.54 -17.62 8.82
N ASN A 248 10.61 -16.38 8.35
CA ASN A 248 11.81 -15.84 7.73
C ASN A 248 12.07 -14.40 8.19
N GLU A 249 13.13 -14.24 8.99
CA GLU A 249 13.52 -12.95 9.54
C GLU A 249 13.95 -11.96 8.44
N ARG A 250 14.59 -12.40 7.36
CA ARG A 250 14.98 -11.53 6.23
C ARG A 250 13.78 -10.86 5.56
N PHE A 251 12.61 -11.51 5.57
CA PHE A 251 11.38 -10.94 5.01
C PHE A 251 10.61 -10.06 5.99
N ARG A 252 10.81 -10.28 7.30
CA ARG A 252 10.18 -9.50 8.38
C ARG A 252 10.98 -8.26 8.75
N CYS A 253 12.30 -8.37 8.77
CA CYS A 253 13.23 -7.31 9.12
C CYS A 253 13.65 -6.54 7.87
N GLY A 254 13.54 -5.23 7.91
CA GLY A 254 13.92 -4.40 6.77
C GLY A 254 13.56 -2.94 6.97
N ASP A 255 13.73 -2.16 5.90
CA ASP A 255 13.34 -0.75 5.90
C ASP A 255 11.82 -0.60 6.03
N VAL A 256 11.37 0.21 6.98
CA VAL A 256 9.94 0.54 7.18
C VAL A 256 9.27 1.09 5.92
N ALA A 257 10.03 1.75 5.03
CA ALA A 257 9.52 2.22 3.75
C ALA A 257 9.04 1.07 2.84
N SER A 258 9.59 -0.14 3.00
CA SER A 258 9.14 -1.34 2.28
C SER A 258 7.74 -1.79 2.72
N GLU A 259 7.42 -1.66 4.01
CA GLU A 259 6.09 -1.99 4.53
C GLU A 259 5.06 -0.93 4.12
N VAL A 260 5.44 0.35 4.18
CA VAL A 260 4.58 1.44 3.69
C VAL A 260 4.30 1.29 2.20
N ALA A 261 5.35 1.03 1.41
CA ALA A 261 5.22 0.82 -0.02
C ALA A 261 4.33 -0.38 -0.35
N PHE A 262 4.33 -1.44 0.46
CA PHE A 262 3.51 -2.61 0.19
C PHE A 262 2.02 -2.28 0.30
N LEU A 263 1.55 -1.73 1.43
CA LEU A 263 0.14 -1.38 1.56
C LEU A 263 -0.27 -0.31 0.55
N SER A 264 0.60 0.68 0.30
CA SER A 264 0.37 1.72 -0.70
C SER A 264 0.20 1.14 -2.11
N MET A 265 1.11 0.25 -2.56
CA MET A 265 1.01 -0.45 -3.84
C MET A 265 -0.23 -1.35 -3.90
N ASP A 266 -0.57 -2.00 -2.79
CA ASP A 266 -1.72 -2.90 -2.72
C ASP A 266 -3.07 -2.16 -2.86
N LEU A 267 -3.14 -0.93 -2.34
CA LEU A 267 -4.24 0.02 -2.58
C LEU A 267 -4.27 0.52 -4.04
N ASP A 268 -3.11 0.83 -4.64
CA ASP A 268 -3.01 1.19 -6.06
C ASP A 268 -3.56 0.05 -6.95
N ALA A 269 -3.16 -1.19 -6.66
CA ALA A 269 -3.59 -2.40 -7.39
C ALA A 269 -5.12 -2.59 -7.33
N ARG A 270 -5.73 -2.28 -6.18
CA ARG A 270 -7.19 -2.30 -5.94
C ARG A 270 -7.94 -1.07 -6.45
N GLY A 271 -7.27 -0.17 -7.18
CA GLY A 271 -7.93 0.97 -7.80
C GLY A 271 -8.15 2.17 -6.88
N ARG A 272 -7.49 2.21 -5.72
CA ARG A 272 -7.48 3.34 -4.78
C ARG A 272 -6.08 3.94 -4.59
N PRO A 273 -5.40 4.38 -5.67
CA PRO A 273 -4.08 4.99 -5.54
C PRO A 273 -4.10 6.34 -4.80
N ASP A 274 -5.26 7.00 -4.77
CA ASP A 274 -5.52 8.17 -3.93
C ASP A 274 -5.32 7.85 -2.43
N LEU A 275 -5.85 6.71 -1.97
CA LEU A 275 -5.66 6.23 -0.60
C LEU A 275 -4.26 5.68 -0.36
N GLY A 276 -3.66 5.03 -1.37
CA GLY A 276 -2.28 4.54 -1.31
C GLY A 276 -1.27 5.67 -1.07
N TYR A 277 -1.44 6.79 -1.77
CA TYR A 277 -0.65 8.00 -1.53
C TYR A 277 -0.96 8.61 -0.16
N TYR A 278 -2.25 8.79 0.16
CA TYR A 278 -2.66 9.38 1.44
C TYR A 278 -2.10 8.61 2.63
N PHE A 279 -2.14 7.28 2.61
CA PHE A 279 -1.50 6.42 3.60
C PHE A 279 -0.02 6.74 3.79
N SER A 280 0.73 6.88 2.69
CA SER A 280 2.17 7.17 2.72
C SER A 280 2.46 8.57 3.27
N GLU A 281 1.64 9.56 2.90
CA GLU A 281 1.71 10.93 3.40
C GLU A 281 1.46 10.99 4.91
N ARG A 282 0.40 10.34 5.38
CA ARG A 282 0.06 10.26 6.81
C ARG A 282 1.12 9.52 7.61
N TYR A 283 1.64 8.42 7.08
CA TYR A 283 2.73 7.69 7.72
C TYR A 283 3.99 8.58 7.84
N GLN A 284 4.35 9.34 6.80
CA GLN A 284 5.45 10.29 6.88
C GLN A 284 5.21 11.34 7.97
N ALA A 285 4.01 11.90 8.04
CA ALA A 285 3.65 12.89 9.05
C ALA A 285 3.80 12.34 10.48
N HIS A 286 3.33 11.11 10.74
CA HIS A 286 3.42 10.46 12.05
C HIS A 286 4.83 9.98 12.41
N SER A 287 5.65 9.63 11.43
CA SER A 287 6.99 9.02 11.64
C SER A 287 8.16 9.99 11.52
N GLY A 288 7.91 11.21 11.00
CA GLY A 288 8.94 12.19 10.66
C GLY A 288 9.94 11.70 9.61
N ASP A 289 9.59 10.68 8.81
CA ASP A 289 10.48 10.11 7.80
C ASP A 289 10.57 10.99 6.55
N THR A 290 11.47 11.97 6.56
CA THR A 290 11.65 12.92 5.46
C THR A 290 12.10 12.27 4.15
N HIS A 291 12.69 11.07 4.20
CA HIS A 291 13.19 10.36 3.04
C HIS A 291 12.19 9.34 2.45
N LEU A 292 11.07 9.10 3.12
CA LEU A 292 10.08 8.09 2.72
C LEU A 292 9.71 8.15 1.22
N PHE A 293 9.28 9.32 0.73
CA PHE A 293 8.83 9.45 -0.67
C PHE A 293 9.92 9.17 -1.71
N ARG A 294 11.20 9.34 -1.37
CA ARG A 294 12.31 8.91 -2.24
C ARG A 294 12.45 7.38 -2.31
N MET A 295 12.06 6.68 -1.25
CA MET A 295 12.13 5.21 -1.16
C MET A 295 10.89 4.51 -1.74
N ILE A 296 9.73 5.17 -1.71
CA ILE A 296 8.44 4.55 -2.07
C ILE A 296 8.44 3.93 -3.48
N PRO A 297 8.86 4.60 -4.57
CA PRO A 297 8.83 3.98 -5.90
C PRO A 297 9.69 2.71 -6.00
N PHE A 298 10.88 2.72 -5.37
CA PHE A 298 11.78 1.56 -5.33
C PHE A 298 11.15 0.37 -4.63
N TYR A 299 10.56 0.58 -3.44
CA TYR A 299 9.93 -0.51 -2.73
C TYR A 299 8.57 -0.91 -3.29
N LYS A 300 7.81 0.00 -3.93
CA LYS A 300 6.60 -0.36 -4.67
C LYS A 300 6.94 -1.24 -5.87
N CYS A 301 8.00 -0.89 -6.61
CA CYS A 301 8.56 -1.73 -7.67
C CYS A 301 8.94 -3.12 -7.14
N TYR A 302 9.67 -3.19 -6.01
CA TYR A 302 10.03 -4.46 -5.36
C TYR A 302 8.80 -5.30 -5.02
N ARG A 303 7.79 -4.71 -4.36
CA ARG A 303 6.59 -5.45 -3.93
C ARG A 303 5.73 -5.90 -5.10
N ALA A 304 5.58 -5.06 -6.13
CA ALA A 304 4.89 -5.44 -7.36
C ALA A 304 5.64 -6.58 -8.07
N TYR A 305 6.97 -6.51 -8.17
CA TYR A 305 7.78 -7.59 -8.73
C TYR A 305 7.62 -8.91 -7.95
N VAL A 306 7.69 -8.86 -6.61
CA VAL A 306 7.51 -10.04 -5.76
C VAL A 306 6.12 -10.65 -5.95
N ARG A 307 5.05 -9.84 -6.03
CA ARG A 307 3.71 -10.35 -6.35
C ARG A 307 3.68 -11.03 -7.73
N GLY A 308 4.25 -10.38 -8.74
CA GLY A 308 4.37 -10.95 -10.08
C GLY A 308 5.05 -12.33 -10.06
N LYS A 309 6.22 -12.41 -9.42
CA LYS A 309 6.97 -13.66 -9.22
C LYS A 309 6.16 -14.74 -8.53
N VAL A 310 5.50 -14.43 -7.42
CA VAL A 310 4.71 -15.41 -6.65
C VAL A 310 3.50 -15.91 -7.46
N GLN A 311 2.85 -15.04 -8.24
CA GLN A 311 1.80 -15.46 -9.17
C GLN A 311 2.35 -16.36 -10.28
N SER A 312 3.55 -16.07 -10.79
CA SER A 312 4.22 -16.90 -11.81
C SER A 312 4.49 -18.33 -11.35
N PHE A 313 4.89 -18.54 -10.09
CA PHE A 313 5.15 -19.90 -9.56
C PHE A 313 3.95 -20.84 -9.70
N ARG A 314 2.72 -20.32 -9.62
CA ARG A 314 1.48 -21.12 -9.76
C ARG A 314 1.33 -21.79 -11.13
N LEU A 315 2.01 -21.29 -12.16
CA LEU A 315 1.94 -21.89 -13.50
C LEU A 315 2.59 -23.28 -13.53
N ASP A 316 3.62 -23.49 -12.70
CA ASP A 316 4.40 -24.73 -12.65
C ASP A 316 3.85 -25.72 -11.60
N GLU A 317 2.90 -25.30 -10.76
CA GLU A 317 2.25 -26.15 -9.75
C GLU A 317 1.17 -27.04 -10.42
N PRO A 318 1.31 -28.38 -10.44
CA PRO A 318 0.40 -29.29 -11.16
C PRO A 318 -1.01 -29.36 -10.55
N GLU A 319 -1.17 -29.00 -9.28
CA GLU A 319 -2.45 -29.03 -8.56
C GLU A 319 -3.44 -27.92 -8.97
N PHE A 320 -2.96 -26.86 -9.63
CA PHE A 320 -3.81 -25.76 -10.05
C PHE A 320 -4.49 -26.04 -11.40
N PRO A 321 -5.83 -25.86 -11.50
CA PRO A 321 -6.54 -25.95 -12.77
C PRO A 321 -6.01 -24.94 -13.80
N GLU A 322 -6.08 -25.29 -15.09
CA GLU A 322 -5.57 -24.44 -16.18
C GLU A 322 -6.19 -23.02 -16.20
N ALA A 323 -7.46 -22.91 -15.82
CA ALA A 323 -8.13 -21.61 -15.70
C ALA A 323 -7.50 -20.72 -14.60
N GLU A 324 -7.13 -21.32 -13.46
CA GLU A 324 -6.45 -20.61 -12.37
C GLU A 324 -5.04 -20.21 -12.77
N LYS A 325 -4.34 -21.07 -13.53
CA LYS A 325 -3.01 -20.75 -14.10
C LYS A 325 -3.08 -19.58 -15.08
N ALA A 326 -4.08 -19.57 -15.97
CA ALA A 326 -4.29 -18.47 -16.91
C ALA A 326 -4.65 -17.15 -16.19
N GLU A 327 -5.40 -17.22 -15.09
CA GLU A 327 -5.65 -16.05 -14.25
C GLU A 327 -4.39 -15.57 -13.51
N ALA A 328 -3.62 -16.49 -12.94
CA ALA A 328 -2.34 -16.18 -12.29
C ALA A 328 -1.36 -15.54 -13.28
N ALA A 329 -1.29 -16.03 -14.52
CA ALA A 329 -0.44 -15.45 -15.56
C ALA A 329 -0.84 -14.00 -15.89
N ARG A 330 -2.15 -13.72 -16.02
CA ARG A 330 -2.65 -12.35 -16.23
C ARG A 330 -2.35 -11.43 -15.06
N LYS A 331 -2.53 -11.91 -13.83
CA LYS A 331 -2.19 -11.16 -12.60
C LYS A 331 -0.69 -10.89 -12.51
N ALA A 332 0.14 -11.88 -12.82
CA ALA A 332 1.60 -11.75 -12.85
C ALA A 332 2.04 -10.68 -13.86
N ALA A 333 1.54 -10.75 -15.09
CA ALA A 333 1.85 -9.77 -16.13
C ALA A 333 1.42 -8.34 -15.74
N TRP A 334 0.26 -8.20 -15.10
CA TRP A 334 -0.19 -6.93 -14.55
C TRP A 334 0.73 -6.39 -13.45
N ASP A 335 1.15 -7.25 -12.52
CA ASP A 335 2.05 -6.87 -11.43
C ASP A 335 3.45 -6.47 -11.96
N PHE A 336 3.94 -7.11 -13.03
CA PHE A 336 5.18 -6.69 -13.71
C PHE A 336 5.02 -5.37 -14.49
N ASP A 337 3.88 -5.12 -15.13
CA ASP A 337 3.57 -3.79 -15.72
C ASP A 337 3.61 -2.72 -14.64
N LEU A 338 2.97 -2.98 -13.50
CA LEU A 338 2.95 -2.06 -12.36
C LEU A 338 4.37 -1.79 -11.82
N ALA A 339 5.22 -2.82 -11.71
CA ALA A 339 6.62 -2.66 -11.34
C ALA A 339 7.36 -1.74 -12.34
N CYS A 340 7.19 -1.95 -13.64
CA CYS A 340 7.78 -1.10 -14.68
C CYS A 340 7.32 0.36 -14.57
N ARG A 341 6.06 0.60 -14.23
CA ARG A 341 5.53 1.97 -14.04
C ARG A 341 6.23 2.68 -12.89
N TYR A 342 6.36 2.03 -11.73
CA TYR A 342 7.10 2.61 -10.60
C TYR A 342 8.59 2.83 -10.90
N ALA A 343 9.18 1.97 -11.74
CA ALA A 343 10.55 2.10 -12.23
C ALA A 343 10.72 3.13 -13.35
N THR A 344 9.65 3.82 -13.78
CA THR A 344 9.70 4.82 -14.86
C THR A 344 9.49 6.23 -14.29
N PRO A 345 10.56 6.91 -13.84
CA PRO A 345 10.48 8.28 -13.35
C PRO A 345 10.23 9.28 -14.51
N LEU A 346 9.94 10.53 -14.15
CA LEU A 346 9.97 11.63 -15.11
C LEU A 346 11.42 11.91 -15.55
N LYS A 347 11.61 12.26 -16.83
CA LYS A 347 12.95 12.48 -17.41
C LYS A 347 13.62 13.77 -16.91
N LYS A 348 12.83 14.73 -16.46
CA LYS A 348 13.28 16.03 -15.93
C LYS A 348 12.50 16.35 -14.67
N PRO A 349 13.05 17.18 -13.77
CA PRO A 349 12.26 17.83 -12.74
C PRO A 349 11.02 18.48 -13.35
N THR A 350 9.84 18.21 -12.81
CA THR A 350 8.58 18.74 -13.35
C THR A 350 7.70 19.34 -12.25
N MET A 351 7.27 20.59 -12.45
CA MET A 351 6.17 21.19 -11.68
C MET A 351 4.85 20.82 -12.36
N ILE A 352 4.05 19.99 -11.70
CA ILE A 352 2.74 19.58 -12.19
C ILE A 352 1.70 20.43 -11.45
N VAL A 353 0.96 21.22 -12.19
CA VAL A 353 -0.10 22.08 -11.67
C VAL A 353 -1.44 21.41 -11.93
N MET A 354 -2.18 21.11 -10.86
CA MET A 354 -3.57 20.67 -11.00
C MET A 354 -4.45 21.90 -11.18
N SER A 355 -5.44 21.83 -12.05
CA SER A 355 -6.41 22.90 -12.27
C SER A 355 -7.82 22.35 -12.40
N GLY A 356 -8.82 23.19 -12.19
CA GLY A 356 -10.23 22.82 -12.27
C GLY A 356 -11.02 23.17 -11.02
N LEU A 357 -12.34 23.21 -11.15
CA LEU A 357 -13.25 23.69 -10.11
C LEU A 357 -13.31 22.76 -8.88
N SER A 358 -13.79 23.25 -7.75
CA SER A 358 -13.98 22.41 -6.56
C SER A 358 -14.95 21.26 -6.83
N GLY A 359 -14.65 20.07 -6.32
CA GLY A 359 -15.47 18.87 -6.55
C GLY A 359 -15.18 18.10 -7.85
N THR A 360 -14.33 18.60 -8.75
CA THR A 360 -13.94 17.90 -9.99
C THR A 360 -12.90 16.79 -9.79
N GLY A 361 -12.56 16.42 -8.55
CA GLY A 361 -11.67 15.29 -8.26
C GLY A 361 -10.15 15.58 -8.33
N LYS A 362 -9.74 16.84 -8.47
CA LYS A 362 -8.31 17.25 -8.53
C LYS A 362 -7.42 16.57 -7.50
N THR A 363 -7.76 16.66 -6.21
CA THR A 363 -6.94 16.10 -5.13
C THR A 363 -6.79 14.58 -5.25
N ALA A 364 -7.86 13.87 -5.61
CA ALA A 364 -7.79 12.42 -5.81
C ALA A 364 -6.89 12.06 -7.01
N VAL A 365 -7.01 12.80 -8.12
CA VAL A 365 -6.15 12.61 -9.31
C VAL A 365 -4.70 12.98 -9.01
N ALA A 366 -4.46 14.09 -8.31
CA ALA A 366 -3.14 14.54 -7.89
C ALA A 366 -2.43 13.47 -7.05
N ARG A 367 -3.12 12.96 -6.02
CA ARG A 367 -2.63 11.89 -5.15
C ARG A 367 -2.37 10.60 -5.94
N ALA A 368 -3.25 10.25 -6.87
CA ALA A 368 -3.07 9.07 -7.69
C ALA A 368 -1.85 9.16 -8.62
N ILE A 369 -1.63 10.31 -9.27
CA ILE A 369 -0.42 10.59 -10.08
C ILE A 369 0.82 10.52 -9.19
N ALA A 370 0.78 11.16 -8.02
CA ALA A 370 1.86 11.17 -7.06
C ALA A 370 2.18 9.78 -6.51
N SER A 371 1.17 8.94 -6.29
CA SER A 371 1.32 7.55 -5.83
C SER A 371 2.20 6.74 -6.77
N GLU A 372 2.03 6.94 -8.08
CA GLU A 372 2.79 6.23 -9.11
C GLU A 372 4.18 6.83 -9.33
N LEU A 373 4.27 8.17 -9.40
CA LEU A 373 5.54 8.86 -9.70
C LEU A 373 6.44 9.06 -8.49
N GLY A 374 5.95 8.80 -7.27
CA GLY A 374 6.68 9.06 -6.02
C GLY A 374 6.86 10.54 -5.69
N LEU A 375 6.03 11.42 -6.29
CA LEU A 375 6.10 12.86 -6.08
C LEU A 375 5.34 13.28 -4.84
N ARG A 376 5.63 14.47 -4.31
CA ARG A 376 4.83 15.09 -3.25
C ARG A 376 3.71 15.92 -3.86
N VAL A 377 2.55 15.89 -3.20
CA VAL A 377 1.42 16.79 -3.44
C VAL A 377 1.45 17.88 -2.38
N LEU A 378 1.46 19.14 -2.81
CA LEU A 378 1.28 20.29 -1.96
C LEU A 378 -0.08 20.91 -2.30
N SER A 379 -0.94 21.11 -1.31
CA SER A 379 -2.27 21.69 -1.53
C SER A 379 -2.37 23.12 -1.04
N ALA A 380 -3.13 23.94 -1.75
CA ALA A 380 -3.45 25.30 -1.30
C ALA A 380 -4.21 25.28 0.03
N ASP A 381 -5.04 24.27 0.28
CA ASP A 381 -5.78 24.14 1.55
C ASP A 381 -4.84 23.88 2.73
N ALA A 382 -3.84 23.02 2.58
CA ALA A 382 -2.81 22.81 3.61
C ALA A 382 -1.92 24.04 3.81
N ALA A 383 -1.54 24.73 2.72
CA ALA A 383 -0.78 25.99 2.80
C ALA A 383 -1.60 27.09 3.52
N ARG A 384 -2.91 27.17 3.25
CA ARG A 384 -3.81 28.12 3.92
C ARG A 384 -3.92 27.79 5.41
N GLN A 385 -4.14 26.52 5.77
CA GLN A 385 -4.16 26.10 7.17
C GLN A 385 -2.85 26.44 7.88
N PHE A 386 -1.70 26.22 7.24
CA PHE A 386 -0.39 26.58 7.81
C PHE A 386 -0.23 28.09 8.05
N LEU A 387 -0.60 28.93 7.08
CA LEU A 387 -0.46 30.39 7.17
C LEU A 387 -1.43 31.03 8.16
N PHE A 388 -2.65 30.49 8.26
CA PHE A 388 -3.76 31.10 9.00
C PHE A 388 -4.20 30.26 10.21
N ALA A 389 -3.38 29.32 10.67
CA ALA A 389 -3.69 28.39 11.79
C ALA A 389 -4.16 29.08 13.08
N GLN A 390 -3.79 30.35 13.29
CA GLN A 390 -4.17 31.13 14.47
C GLN A 390 -5.53 31.85 14.35
N GLU A 391 -6.15 31.85 13.18
CA GLU A 391 -7.49 32.40 12.99
C GLU A 391 -8.55 31.45 13.58
N LYS A 392 -9.21 31.87 14.66
CA LYS A 392 -10.09 31.01 15.49
C LYS A 392 -11.42 30.58 14.83
N ARG A 393 -11.70 30.96 13.58
CA ARG A 393 -12.98 30.67 12.91
C ARG A 393 -12.76 30.29 11.44
N PRO A 394 -13.48 29.28 10.90
CA PRO A 394 -13.59 29.07 9.47
C PRO A 394 -14.10 30.36 8.83
N SER A 395 -13.37 30.89 7.86
CA SER A 395 -13.75 32.13 7.17
C SER A 395 -14.52 31.80 5.89
N PRO A 396 -15.68 32.42 5.64
CA PRO A 396 -16.39 32.28 4.37
C PRO A 396 -15.53 32.72 3.18
N TYR A 397 -15.87 32.25 1.97
CA TYR A 397 -15.21 32.68 0.75
C TYR A 397 -15.31 34.21 0.56
N GLY A 398 -14.16 34.88 0.43
CA GLY A 398 -14.05 36.34 0.32
C GLY A 398 -13.72 37.06 1.63
N GLU A 399 -13.70 36.36 2.76
CA GLU A 399 -13.38 36.91 4.09
C GLU A 399 -12.18 36.18 4.73
N GLY A 400 -11.52 36.80 5.71
CA GLY A 400 -10.38 36.22 6.44
C GLY A 400 -9.31 35.57 5.54
N ALA A 401 -9.06 34.28 5.76
CA ALA A 401 -8.15 33.44 4.99
C ALA A 401 -8.48 33.29 3.47
N TYR A 402 -9.64 33.79 3.02
CA TYR A 402 -10.09 33.76 1.62
C TYR A 402 -10.25 35.14 0.98
N THR A 403 -9.73 36.21 1.61
CA THR A 403 -9.60 37.53 0.94
C THR A 403 -8.69 37.46 -0.29
N THR A 404 -8.72 38.47 -1.16
CA THR A 404 -7.84 38.51 -2.33
C THR A 404 -6.35 38.48 -1.94
N GLU A 405 -5.96 39.22 -0.90
CA GLU A 405 -4.59 39.26 -0.39
C GLU A 405 -4.19 37.92 0.26
N ALA A 406 -5.07 37.32 1.09
CA ALA A 406 -4.82 36.03 1.70
C ALA A 406 -4.68 34.90 0.66
N ASN A 407 -5.51 34.91 -0.39
CA ASN A 407 -5.39 33.96 -1.50
C ASN A 407 -4.07 34.15 -2.24
N ALA A 408 -3.68 35.38 -2.58
CA ALA A 408 -2.39 35.64 -3.24
C ALA A 408 -1.21 35.12 -2.40
N ARG A 409 -1.22 35.38 -1.09
CA ARG A 409 -0.20 34.87 -0.16
C ARG A 409 -0.18 33.34 -0.08
N THR A 410 -1.35 32.70 -0.04
CA THR A 410 -1.48 31.23 -0.04
C THR A 410 -0.85 30.62 -1.29
N TYR A 411 -1.17 31.14 -2.47
CA TYR A 411 -0.64 30.64 -3.73
C TYR A 411 0.87 30.89 -3.84
N GLN A 412 1.34 32.07 -3.42
CA GLN A 412 2.77 32.36 -3.38
C GLN A 412 3.52 31.36 -2.49
N THR A 413 3.05 31.12 -1.26
CA THR A 413 3.67 30.14 -0.34
C THR A 413 3.64 28.73 -0.92
N LEU A 414 2.53 28.31 -1.53
CA LEU A 414 2.42 27.00 -2.20
C LEU A 414 3.48 26.84 -3.30
N ILE A 415 3.67 27.86 -4.13
CA ILE A 415 4.63 27.87 -5.24
C ILE A 415 6.06 27.85 -4.74
N GLU A 416 6.38 28.67 -3.72
CA GLU A 416 7.70 28.71 -3.08
C GLU A 416 8.07 27.36 -2.44
N MET A 417 7.12 26.73 -1.74
CA MET A 417 7.29 25.37 -1.22
C MET A 417 7.52 24.36 -2.35
N GLY A 418 6.75 24.46 -3.44
CA GLY A 418 6.92 23.61 -4.62
C GLY A 418 8.31 23.71 -5.23
N ALA A 419 8.82 24.93 -5.40
CA ALA A 419 10.15 25.17 -5.95
C ALA A 419 11.27 24.51 -5.12
N ALA A 420 11.11 24.43 -3.79
CA ALA A 420 12.07 23.75 -2.92
C ALA A 420 12.13 22.23 -3.16
N PHE A 421 11.03 21.61 -3.58
CA PHE A 421 10.95 20.16 -3.85
C PHE A 421 11.37 19.77 -5.27
N LEU A 422 11.25 20.67 -6.25
CA LEU A 422 11.68 20.40 -7.64
C LEU A 422 13.12 19.86 -7.73
N ARG A 423 14.03 20.39 -6.92
CA ARG A 423 15.44 19.96 -6.88
C ARG A 423 15.67 18.65 -6.14
N LYS A 424 14.79 18.29 -5.20
CA LYS A 424 15.00 17.15 -4.29
C LYS A 424 14.37 15.86 -4.79
N ASP A 425 13.17 15.96 -5.36
CA ASP A 425 12.29 14.80 -5.60
C ASP A 425 11.99 14.61 -7.11
N ALA A 426 12.77 15.23 -7.99
CA ALA A 426 12.56 15.19 -9.45
C ALA A 426 11.15 15.62 -9.92
N GLY A 427 10.42 16.36 -9.07
CA GLY A 427 9.12 16.94 -9.39
C GLY A 427 8.30 17.25 -8.14
N VAL A 428 7.18 17.94 -8.36
CA VAL A 428 6.18 18.26 -7.33
C VAL A 428 4.82 18.48 -7.99
N ILE A 429 3.75 18.14 -7.28
CA ILE A 429 2.38 18.43 -7.69
C ILE A 429 1.83 19.56 -6.83
N LEU A 430 1.33 20.63 -7.46
CA LEU A 430 0.61 21.71 -6.80
C LEU A 430 -0.90 21.49 -7.01
N ASP A 431 -1.62 21.18 -5.93
CA ASP A 431 -3.05 20.95 -5.92
C ASP A 431 -3.80 22.22 -5.45
N ALA A 432 -4.30 22.97 -6.41
CA ALA A 432 -5.20 24.10 -6.16
C ALA A 432 -6.18 24.25 -7.33
N THR A 433 -7.08 25.23 -7.24
CA THR A 433 -8.03 25.50 -8.32
C THR A 433 -7.36 26.20 -9.51
N PHE A 434 -6.29 26.97 -9.29
CA PHE A 434 -5.52 27.71 -10.31
C PHE A 434 -6.40 28.42 -11.36
N ARG A 435 -7.39 29.16 -10.85
CA ARG A 435 -8.45 29.80 -11.63
C ARG A 435 -7.95 30.93 -12.51
N ARG A 436 -7.00 31.72 -12.00
CA ARG A 436 -6.46 32.90 -12.69
C ARG A 436 -5.26 32.50 -13.53
N LYS A 437 -5.16 33.08 -14.72
CA LYS A 437 -4.02 32.94 -15.63
C LYS A 437 -2.74 33.43 -14.98
N SER A 438 -2.79 34.52 -14.20
CA SER A 438 -1.62 35.05 -13.49
C SER A 438 -1.02 34.04 -12.50
N ASP A 439 -1.85 33.32 -11.75
CA ASP A 439 -1.37 32.28 -10.81
C ASP A 439 -0.70 31.12 -11.57
N ARG A 440 -1.26 30.74 -12.73
CA ARG A 440 -0.67 29.72 -13.61
C ARG A 440 0.64 30.20 -14.26
N ASP A 441 0.69 31.44 -14.73
CA ASP A 441 1.90 32.02 -15.31
C ASP A 441 3.04 32.08 -14.27
N LEU A 442 2.73 32.44 -13.02
CA LEU A 442 3.72 32.44 -11.94
C LEU A 442 4.31 31.05 -11.68
N THR A 443 3.48 29.99 -11.69
CA THR A 443 4.00 28.62 -11.57
C THR A 443 4.94 28.24 -12.72
N ARG A 444 4.63 28.70 -13.94
CA ARG A 444 5.48 28.47 -15.13
C ARG A 444 6.82 29.18 -14.99
N GLU A 445 6.80 30.46 -14.63
CA GLU A 445 8.01 31.27 -14.42
C GLU A 445 8.93 30.66 -13.36
N VAL A 446 8.37 30.18 -12.25
CA VAL A 446 9.14 29.54 -11.18
C VAL A 446 9.71 28.19 -11.62
N ALA A 447 8.96 27.38 -12.37
CA ALA A 447 9.45 26.12 -12.91
C ALA A 447 10.59 26.35 -13.91
N GLU A 448 10.44 27.30 -14.83
CA GLU A 448 11.45 27.69 -15.81
C GLU A 448 12.73 28.21 -15.14
N ALA A 449 12.60 29.08 -14.14
CA ALA A 449 13.73 29.58 -13.36
C ALA A 449 14.48 28.47 -12.62
N ALA A 450 13.80 27.37 -12.26
CA ALA A 450 14.39 26.19 -11.65
C ALA A 450 14.97 25.19 -12.67
N GLY A 451 14.87 25.47 -13.98
CA GLY A 451 15.27 24.53 -15.05
C GLY A 451 14.36 23.29 -15.15
N ALA A 452 13.15 23.36 -14.60
CA ALA A 452 12.17 22.29 -14.58
C ALA A 452 11.16 22.42 -15.73
N GLU A 453 10.49 21.32 -16.08
CA GLU A 453 9.32 21.36 -16.94
C GLU A 453 8.10 21.88 -16.16
N TRP A 454 7.21 22.58 -16.86
CA TRP A 454 5.92 23.00 -16.33
C TRP A 454 4.80 22.28 -17.08
N ARG A 455 3.90 21.64 -16.35
CA ARG A 455 2.77 20.87 -16.90
C ARG A 455 1.51 21.21 -16.12
N ILE A 456 0.38 21.39 -16.80
CA ILE A 456 -0.92 21.63 -16.21
C ILE A 456 -1.91 20.51 -16.57
N ILE A 457 -2.57 19.97 -15.55
CA ILE A 457 -3.62 18.96 -15.68
C ILE A 457 -4.93 19.57 -15.20
N GLU A 458 -5.87 19.79 -16.11
CA GLU A 458 -7.18 20.35 -15.83
C GLU A 458 -8.21 19.23 -15.61
N CYS A 459 -8.73 19.09 -14.39
CA CYS A 459 -9.78 18.14 -14.08
C CYS A 459 -11.17 18.74 -14.35
N ARG A 460 -11.89 18.12 -15.29
CA ARG A 460 -13.25 18.48 -15.70
C ARG A 460 -14.26 17.45 -15.20
N LEU A 461 -15.45 17.94 -14.87
CA LEU A 461 -16.61 17.14 -14.50
C LEU A 461 -17.87 17.96 -14.76
N ASP A 462 -18.97 17.32 -15.14
CA ASP A 462 -20.22 18.04 -15.31
C ASP A 462 -20.74 18.64 -13.98
N PRO A 463 -21.47 19.76 -14.05
CA PRO A 463 -21.95 20.46 -12.86
C PRO A 463 -22.84 19.60 -11.95
N ASP A 464 -23.69 18.74 -12.53
CA ASP A 464 -24.65 17.93 -11.77
C ASP A 464 -23.93 16.87 -10.92
N THR A 465 -22.98 16.15 -11.52
CA THR A 465 -22.14 15.19 -10.78
C THR A 465 -21.25 15.91 -9.77
N THR A 466 -20.74 17.09 -10.11
CA THR A 466 -19.93 17.91 -9.19
C THR A 466 -20.71 18.30 -7.94
N ARG A 467 -21.96 18.72 -8.12
CA ARG A 467 -22.86 19.05 -7.00
C ARG A 467 -23.07 17.87 -6.07
N GLN A 468 -23.42 16.70 -6.63
CA GLN A 468 -23.62 15.47 -5.86
C GLN A 468 -22.38 15.08 -5.05
N ARG A 469 -21.18 15.21 -5.65
CA ARG A 469 -19.90 14.94 -4.95
C ARG A 469 -19.67 15.92 -3.79
N LEU A 470 -19.91 17.21 -4.00
CA LEU A 470 -19.73 18.23 -2.96
C LEU A 470 -20.71 18.03 -1.77
N GLU A 471 -21.96 17.70 -2.07
CA GLU A 471 -22.99 17.41 -1.05
C GLU A 471 -22.65 16.12 -0.26
N THR A 472 -22.20 15.07 -0.94
CA THR A 472 -21.75 13.82 -0.30
C THR A 472 -20.54 14.07 0.62
N ARG A 473 -19.52 14.78 0.13
CA ARG A 473 -18.31 15.11 0.90
C ARG A 473 -18.63 15.89 2.16
N ARG A 474 -19.53 16.88 2.07
CA ARG A 474 -19.97 17.69 3.21
C ARG A 474 -20.70 16.84 4.24
N THR A 475 -21.53 15.90 3.79
CA THR A 475 -22.25 14.97 4.67
C THR A 475 -21.30 14.05 5.43
N ASN A 476 -20.24 13.58 4.74
CA ASN A 476 -19.27 12.66 5.32
C ASN A 476 -18.08 13.35 6.05
N GLN A 477 -18.03 14.69 6.03
CA GLN A 477 -16.91 15.50 6.58
C GLN A 477 -15.53 15.05 6.04
N GLU A 478 -15.46 14.77 4.73
CA GLU A 478 -14.25 14.24 4.09
C GLU A 478 -13.36 15.35 3.48
N GLY A 479 -12.05 15.25 3.70
CA GLY A 479 -11.04 16.14 3.12
C GLY A 479 -10.88 17.50 3.81
N LEU A 480 -9.90 18.28 3.35
CA LEU A 480 -9.51 19.59 3.94
C LEU A 480 -10.21 20.80 3.31
N SER A 481 -11.05 20.58 2.30
CA SER A 481 -11.62 21.64 1.47
C SER A 481 -13.03 22.01 1.93
N ASP A 482 -13.21 23.26 2.36
CA ASP A 482 -14.49 23.82 2.82
C ASP A 482 -15.44 24.24 1.68
N ALA A 483 -15.09 23.95 0.41
CA ALA A 483 -15.87 24.39 -0.73
C ALA A 483 -17.24 23.69 -0.80
N ASP A 484 -18.30 24.48 -0.97
CA ASP A 484 -19.67 24.03 -1.23
C ASP A 484 -20.13 24.41 -2.65
N TRP A 485 -21.42 24.20 -2.94
CA TRP A 485 -22.00 24.50 -4.25
C TRP A 485 -21.94 25.99 -4.61
N ASP A 486 -22.11 26.88 -3.62
CA ASP A 486 -22.04 28.32 -3.86
C ASP A 486 -20.60 28.76 -4.18
N VAL A 487 -19.61 28.15 -3.50
CA VAL A 487 -18.20 28.32 -3.85
C VAL A 487 -17.93 27.83 -5.27
N TYR A 488 -18.47 26.68 -5.67
CA TYR A 488 -18.31 26.18 -7.05
C TYR A 488 -18.85 27.17 -8.10
N LEU A 489 -20.04 27.72 -7.89
CA LEU A 489 -20.65 28.67 -8.82
C LEU A 489 -19.79 29.94 -8.99
N LYS A 490 -19.31 30.51 -7.88
CA LYS A 490 -18.39 31.67 -7.90
C LYS A 490 -17.07 31.33 -8.60
N GLN A 491 -16.50 30.16 -8.31
CA GLN A 491 -15.28 29.71 -8.96
C GLN A 491 -15.44 29.57 -10.47
N ARG A 492 -16.61 29.13 -10.95
CA ARG A 492 -16.92 28.99 -12.37
C ARG A 492 -16.99 30.33 -13.10
N GLU A 493 -17.56 31.35 -12.46
CA GLU A 493 -17.62 32.72 -13.03
C GLU A 493 -16.24 33.36 -13.14
N GLU A 494 -15.37 33.10 -12.17
CA GLU A 494 -14.00 33.63 -12.11
C GLU A 494 -12.97 32.77 -12.87
N PHE A 495 -13.37 31.63 -13.45
CA PHE A 495 -12.42 30.70 -14.07
C PHE A 495 -11.93 31.21 -15.41
N GLU A 496 -10.67 31.60 -15.48
CA GLU A 496 -10.03 31.97 -16.75
C GLU A 496 -9.58 30.68 -17.47
N PRO A 497 -10.07 30.39 -18.69
CA PRO A 497 -9.76 29.14 -19.39
C PRO A 497 -8.27 28.87 -19.55
N VAL A 498 -7.88 27.60 -19.45
CA VAL A 498 -6.53 27.15 -19.84
C VAL A 498 -6.48 27.07 -21.37
N SER A 499 -5.40 27.52 -21.99
CA SER A 499 -5.26 27.48 -23.44
C SER A 499 -5.27 26.02 -23.95
N GLU A 500 -6.25 25.67 -24.76
CA GLU A 500 -6.38 24.30 -25.33
C GLU A 500 -5.41 24.05 -26.49
N THR A 501 -4.76 25.08 -27.00
CA THR A 501 -3.76 24.98 -28.09
C THR A 501 -2.39 24.52 -27.62
N ASP A 502 -2.06 24.61 -26.32
CA ASP A 502 -0.80 24.15 -25.74
C ASP A 502 -0.93 22.68 -25.27
N THR A 503 -1.20 21.77 -26.21
CA THR A 503 -1.36 20.33 -25.91
C THR A 503 -0.10 19.68 -25.37
N LYS A 504 1.05 20.35 -25.51
CA LYS A 504 2.31 19.92 -24.91
C LYS A 504 2.28 20.09 -23.40
N ASN A 505 1.86 21.25 -22.88
CA ASN A 505 1.88 21.51 -21.45
C ASN A 505 0.52 21.40 -20.77
N HIS A 506 -0.57 21.26 -21.52
CA HIS A 506 -1.93 21.17 -20.98
C HIS A 506 -2.60 19.85 -21.35
N LEU A 507 -3.08 19.14 -20.32
CA LEU A 507 -3.95 17.98 -20.44
C LEU A 507 -5.28 18.23 -19.71
N ALA A 508 -6.39 18.21 -20.45
CA ALA A 508 -7.72 18.17 -19.87
C ALA A 508 -8.15 16.72 -19.63
N LEU A 509 -8.66 16.42 -18.43
CA LEU A 509 -9.11 15.10 -18.01
C LEU A 509 -10.55 15.13 -17.54
N GLU A 510 -11.39 14.32 -18.17
CA GLU A 510 -12.73 14.04 -17.69
C GLU A 510 -12.66 13.07 -16.50
N THR A 511 -13.14 13.49 -15.33
CA THR A 511 -13.01 12.72 -14.07
C THR A 511 -14.24 11.85 -13.77
N ARG A 512 -14.91 11.41 -14.84
CA ARG A 512 -16.02 10.44 -14.79
C ARG A 512 -15.53 9.00 -14.67
N ASP A 513 -14.38 8.71 -15.25
CA ASP A 513 -13.75 7.40 -15.18
C ASP A 513 -13.13 7.11 -13.81
N THR A 514 -12.72 5.86 -13.59
CA THR A 514 -12.03 5.47 -12.35
C THR A 514 -10.75 6.28 -12.14
N ILE A 515 -10.44 6.62 -10.89
CA ILE A 515 -9.24 7.38 -10.51
C ILE A 515 -7.97 6.73 -11.08
N LYS A 516 -7.89 5.39 -11.04
CA LYS A 516 -6.78 4.61 -11.61
C LYS A 516 -6.61 4.85 -13.10
N SER A 517 -7.70 4.84 -13.87
CA SER A 517 -7.65 5.09 -15.32
C SER A 517 -7.22 6.52 -15.64
N VAL A 518 -7.84 7.50 -14.96
CA VAL A 518 -7.52 8.93 -15.13
C VAL A 518 -6.06 9.21 -14.81
N ALA A 519 -5.54 8.65 -13.71
CA ALA A 519 -4.14 8.80 -13.32
C ALA A 519 -3.18 8.11 -14.29
N ARG A 520 -3.55 6.95 -14.87
CA ARG A 520 -2.76 6.28 -15.91
C ARG A 520 -2.61 7.16 -17.15
N THR A 521 -3.72 7.74 -17.64
CA THR A 521 -3.69 8.68 -18.77
C THR A 521 -2.78 9.88 -18.48
N ALA A 522 -2.90 10.46 -17.28
CA ALA A 522 -2.09 11.60 -16.86
C ALA A 522 -0.59 11.26 -16.81
N THR A 523 -0.23 10.16 -16.17
CA THR A 523 1.18 9.74 -16.02
C THR A 523 1.80 9.32 -17.35
N ASP A 524 1.03 8.70 -18.26
CA ASP A 524 1.49 8.37 -19.61
C ASP A 524 1.73 9.65 -20.43
N TRP A 525 0.85 10.65 -20.33
CA TRP A 525 1.05 11.96 -20.97
C TRP A 525 2.27 12.71 -20.40
N LEU A 526 2.45 12.72 -19.07
CA LEU A 526 3.62 13.33 -18.42
C LEU A 526 4.94 12.69 -18.89
N ARG A 527 4.94 11.39 -19.18
CA ARG A 527 6.11 10.67 -19.71
C ARG A 527 6.30 10.83 -21.22
N SER A 528 5.22 11.02 -21.99
CA SER A 528 5.27 11.11 -23.46
C SER A 528 5.64 12.50 -23.99
N GLY A 529 5.40 13.57 -23.22
CA GLY A 529 5.65 14.97 -23.61
C GLY A 529 7.12 15.38 -23.83
N THR A 530 8.04 14.42 -23.93
CA THR A 530 9.47 14.59 -24.22
C THR A 530 9.86 13.77 -25.45
N SER A 531 9.45 14.24 -26.63
CA SER A 531 10.15 13.91 -27.87
C SER A 531 11.63 14.32 -27.76
N CYS A 532 12.52 13.45 -28.26
CA CYS A 532 13.98 13.59 -28.29
C CYS A 532 14.49 14.98 -28.67
#